data_AF-A0A7C3G2R5-F1
#
_entry.id   AF-A0A7C3G2R5-F1
#
_cell.length_a   1.000
_cell.length_b   1.000
_cell.length_c   1.000
_cell.angle_alpha   90.00
_cell.angle_beta   90.00
_cell.angle_gamma   90.00
#
_symmetry.space_group_name_H-M   'P 1'
#
loop_
_entity.id
_entity.type
_entity.pdbx_description
1 polymer ?
#
loop_
_entity_poly.entity_id
_entity_poly.type
_entity_poly.pdbx_seq_one_letter_code
_entity_poly.pdbx_strand_id
1 'polypeptide(L)' 'MKMRIEIHVLQNVAPANLNRDDTNSPKDAIFGGYRRARLSSQSQKRAVR' A
#
# COMPACT_ATOMS: atom_id res chain seq x y z
N MET A 1 -13.37 -15.29 -24.94
CA MET A 1 -12.79 -15.71 -23.65
C MET A 1 -12.00 -14.55 -23.06
N LYS A 2 -12.22 -14.18 -21.79
CA LYS A 2 -11.46 -13.11 -21.12
C LYS A 2 -10.50 -13.75 -20.11
N MET A 3 -9.20 -13.68 -20.39
CA MET A 3 -8.17 -14.17 -19.46
C MET A 3 -8.07 -13.19 -18.28
N ARG A 4 -8.22 -13.69 -17.06
CA ARG A 4 -7.98 -12.94 -15.82
C ARG A 4 -6.67 -13.42 -15.22
N ILE A 5 -5.80 -12.48 -14.87
CA ILE A 5 -4.53 -12.75 -14.19
C ILE A 5 -4.58 -12.02 -12.85
N GLU A 6 -4.36 -12.75 -11.77
CA GLU A 6 -4.31 -12.23 -10.41
C GLU A 6 -2.87 -12.29 -9.89
N ILE A 7 -2.44 -11.24 -9.17
CA ILE A 7 -1.07 -11.10 -8.68
C ILE A 7 -1.13 -10.80 -7.19
N HIS A 8 -0.44 -11.62 -6.40
CA HIS A 8 -0.33 -11.49 -4.95
C HIS A 8 1.14 -11.33 -4.57
N VAL A 9 1.46 -10.32 -3.76
CA VAL A 9 2.85 -9.99 -3.41
C VAL A 9 2.96 -9.76 -1.91
N LEU A 10 3.99 -10.35 -1.32
CA LEU A 10 4.50 -9.99 0.01
C LEU A 10 5.88 -9.35 -0.19
N GLN A 11 6.01 -8.08 0.14
CA GLN A 11 7.24 -7.32 -0.03
C GLN A 11 7.63 -6.67 1.30
N ASN A 12 8.81 -7.01 1.79
CA ASN A 12 9.43 -6.29 2.89
C ASN A 12 10.02 -4.97 2.39
N VAL A 13 9.92 -3.94 3.21
CA VAL A 13 10.49 -2.62 2.92
C VAL A 13 11.41 -2.22 4.08
N ALA A 14 12.53 -1.57 3.77
CA ALA A 14 13.36 -0.94 4.79
C ALA A 14 12.57 0.19 5.48
N PRO A 15 13.01 0.68 6.66
CA PRO A 15 12.35 1.80 7.34
C PRO A 15 12.24 3.02 6.42
N ALA A 16 11.01 3.36 6.03
CA ALA A 16 10.73 4.45 5.10
C ALA A 16 9.29 4.95 5.27
N ASN A 17 9.07 6.23 4.97
CA ASN A 17 7.73 6.83 4.94
C ASN A 17 7.21 6.92 3.49
N LEU A 18 6.85 5.75 2.96
CA LEU A 18 6.51 5.51 1.55
C LEU A 18 5.18 6.15 1.10
N ASN A 19 4.26 6.43 2.02
CA ASN A 19 2.98 7.06 1.72
C ASN A 19 2.52 7.89 2.92
N ARG A 20 2.30 9.19 2.72
CA ARG A 20 1.92 10.13 3.78
C ARG A 20 0.49 10.65 3.68
N ASP A 21 -0.09 11.06 4.79
CA ASP A 21 -1.32 11.85 4.86
C ASP A 21 -1.04 13.36 4.83
N ASP A 22 -2.09 14.15 5.00
CA ASP A 22 -2.08 15.63 5.05
C ASP A 22 -1.37 16.19 6.28
N THR A 23 -1.21 15.40 7.34
CA THR A 23 -0.42 15.74 8.54
C THR A 23 1.05 15.34 8.43
N ASN A 24 1.48 14.83 7.27
CA ASN A 24 2.82 14.29 7.00
C ASN A 24 3.14 12.96 7.73
N SER A 25 2.14 12.33 8.35
CA SER A 25 2.27 11.03 9.02
C SER A 25 2.16 9.88 8.01
N PRO A 26 2.78 8.71 8.24
CA PRO A 26 2.57 7.54 7.39
C PRO A 26 1.11 7.11 7.37
N LYS A 27 0.55 6.85 6.19
CA LYS A 27 -0.81 6.31 6.07
C LYS A 27 -0.90 4.92 6.70
N ASP A 28 -2.03 4.66 7.32
CA ASP A 28 -2.35 3.38 7.94
C ASP A 28 -3.78 2.91 7.63
N ALA A 29 -4.13 1.76 8.21
CA ALA A 29 -5.49 1.26 8.36
C ALA A 29 -5.56 0.25 9.52
N ILE A 30 -6.78 -0.02 10.00
CA ILE A 30 -7.05 -1.12 10.93
C ILE A 30 -7.34 -2.40 10.14
N PHE A 31 -6.65 -3.50 10.46
CA PHE A 31 -6.92 -4.83 9.91
C PHE A 31 -6.75 -5.90 10.99
N GLY A 32 -7.79 -6.70 11.20
CA GLY A 32 -7.82 -7.70 12.28
C GLY A 32 -7.71 -7.11 13.68
N GLY A 33 -8.18 -5.87 13.89
CA GLY A 33 -8.12 -5.17 15.18
C GLY A 33 -6.80 -4.44 15.46
N TYR A 34 -5.80 -4.54 14.59
CA TYR A 34 -4.50 -3.89 14.76
C TYR A 34 -4.24 -2.82 13.70
N ARG A 35 -3.54 -1.75 14.09
CA ARG A 35 -3.05 -0.70 13.17
C ARG A 35 -1.90 -1.23 12.32
N ARG A 36 -1.97 -1.04 11.00
CA ARG A 36 -0.94 -1.45 10.03
C ARG A 36 -0.59 -0.30 9.10
N ALA A 37 0.69 -0.18 8.74
CA ALA A 37 1.11 0.74 7.69
C ALA A 37 0.43 0.39 6.37
N ARG A 38 0.03 1.41 5.60
CA ARG A 38 -0.74 1.24 4.36
C ARG A 38 -0.15 2.06 3.23
N LEU A 39 0.12 1.38 2.13
CA LEU A 39 0.34 2.03 0.84
C LEU A 39 -1.00 2.14 0.12
N SER A 40 -1.35 3.36 -0.27
CA SER A 40 -2.63 3.60 -0.95
C SER A 40 -2.55 3.13 -2.41
N SER A 41 -3.64 2.58 -2.95
CA SER A 41 -3.64 2.04 -4.31
C SER A 41 -3.35 3.12 -5.36
N GLN A 42 -3.73 4.37 -5.11
CA GLN A 42 -3.36 5.50 -5.96
C GLN A 42 -1.85 5.75 -5.98
N SER A 43 -1.16 5.60 -4.84
CA SER A 43 0.30 5.75 -4.76
C SER A 43 1.00 4.63 -5.54
N GLN A 44 0.59 3.38 -5.32
CA GLN A 44 1.14 2.21 -6.03
C GLN A 44 0.88 2.30 -7.54
N LYS A 45 -0.36 2.62 -7.96
CA LYS A 45 -0.69 2.78 -9.39
C LYS A 45 0.07 3.94 -10.03
N ARG A 46 0.31 5.04 -9.30
CA ARG A 46 1.11 6.16 -9.81
C ARG A 46 2.59 5.78 -9.94
N ALA A 47 3.13 4.97 -9.05
CA ALA A 47 4.51 4.49 -9.13
C ALA A 47 4.73 3.49 -10.29
N VAL A 48 3.69 2.77 -10.70
CA VAL A 48 3.72 1.82 -11.83
C VAL A 48 3.53 2.49 -13.20
N ARG A 49 2.80 3.61 -13.28
CA ARG A 49 2.57 4.35 -14.53
C ARG A 49 3.87 4.91 -15.08
#